data_AF-A0A355G6W2-F1
#
_entry.id   AF-A0A355G6W2-F1
#
_cell.length_a   1.000
_cell.length_b   1.000
_cell.length_c   1.000
_cell.angle_alpha   90.00
_cell.angle_beta   90.00
_cell.angle_gamma   90.00
#
_symmetry.space_group_name_H-M   'P 1'
#
loop_
_entity.id
_entity.type
_entity.pdbx_description
1 polymer ?
#
loop_
_entity_poly.entity_id
_entity_poly.type
_entity_poly.pdbx_seq_one_letter_code
_entity_poly.pdbx_strand_id
1 'polypeptide(L)'
;MYFQFPCEKCSKKLKVRDENVGKKVRCPYCHHTMLVKKPESPVIDTTIDVSASGSTSASRTSSSRGGNKHVSSGWADGTEVSLSKSGMIAVGASVAFIALMFPIRNYYLGELFLDRGWVPFALVFLMSWSATILVLKYFKLGKQKDSMLF
;
A
#
# COMPACT_ATOMS: atom_id res chain seq x y z
N MET A 1 -9.10 -10.78 24.34
CA MET A 1 -9.61 -9.92 23.25
C MET A 1 -8.44 -9.51 22.33
N TYR A 2 -8.72 -8.72 21.29
CA TYR A 2 -7.71 -8.14 20.40
C TYR A 2 -7.73 -6.63 20.57
N PHE A 3 -6.56 -5.99 20.59
CA PHE A 3 -6.43 -4.54 20.59
C PHE A 3 -5.46 -4.08 19.50
N GLN A 4 -5.53 -2.79 19.18
CA GLN A 4 -4.70 -2.19 18.15
C GLN A 4 -3.66 -1.27 18.79
N PHE A 5 -2.39 -1.42 18.39
CA PHE A 5 -1.32 -0.52 18.83
C PHE A 5 -0.41 -0.14 17.65
N PRO A 6 0.17 1.08 17.65
CA PRO A 6 1.08 1.52 16.60
C PRO A 6 2.50 0.94 16.78
N CYS A 7 3.15 0.54 15.68
CA CYS A 7 4.57 0.17 15.69
C CYS A 7 5.48 1.41 15.75
N GLU A 8 6.59 1.38 16.49
CA GLU A 8 7.50 2.51 16.70
C GLU A 8 8.34 2.81 15.45
N LYS A 9 8.58 1.80 14.60
CA LYS A 9 9.40 1.95 13.39
C LYS A 9 8.60 2.33 12.15
N CYS A 10 7.37 1.81 12.02
CA CYS A 10 6.55 2.03 10.82
C CYS A 10 5.22 2.73 11.08
N SER A 11 4.90 3.03 12.34
CA SER A 11 3.68 3.74 12.79
C SER A 11 2.36 3.12 12.31
N LYS A 12 2.40 1.91 11.74
CA LYS A 12 1.22 1.15 11.33
C LYS A 12 0.53 0.55 12.55
N LYS A 13 -0.80 0.47 12.49
CA LYS A 13 -1.64 -0.13 13.54
C LYS A 13 -1.61 -1.65 13.41
N LEU A 14 -1.16 -2.35 14.43
CA LEU A 14 -1.12 -3.81 14.48
C LEU A 14 -2.26 -4.32 15.36
N LYS A 15 -3.01 -5.30 14.87
CA LYS A 15 -4.02 -6.03 15.66
C LYS A 15 -3.33 -7.19 16.36
N VAL A 16 -3.24 -7.14 17.68
CA VAL A 16 -2.56 -8.16 18.50
C VAL A 16 -3.49 -8.63 19.61
N ARG A 17 -3.36 -9.90 20.00
CA ARG A 17 -4.11 -10.52 21.11
C ARG A 17 -3.62 -9.98 22.45
N ASP A 18 -4.53 -9.81 23.40
CA ASP A 18 -4.19 -9.32 24.75
C ASP A 18 -3.17 -10.21 25.47
N GLU A 19 -3.15 -11.51 25.18
CA GLU A 19 -2.21 -12.49 25.74
C GLU A 19 -0.74 -12.26 25.31
N ASN A 20 -0.53 -11.37 24.33
CA ASN A 20 0.79 -10.98 23.83
C ASN A 20 1.24 -9.61 24.39
N VAL A 21 0.47 -8.99 25.29
CA VAL A 21 0.90 -7.81 26.05
C VAL A 21 2.13 -8.19 26.89
N GLY A 22 3.18 -7.38 26.84
CA GLY A 22 4.44 -7.65 27.52
C GLY A 22 5.36 -8.66 26.82
N LYS A 23 4.91 -9.32 25.75
CA LYS A 23 5.75 -10.22 24.93
C LYS A 23 6.38 -9.47 23.75
N LYS A 24 7.52 -9.99 23.29
CA LYS A 24 8.19 -9.53 22.07
C LYS A 24 7.40 -10.00 20.86
N VAL A 25 6.79 -9.07 20.13
CA VAL A 25 6.08 -9.39 18.87
C VAL A 25 6.83 -8.81 17.68
N ARG A 26 6.82 -9.55 16.58
CA ARG A 26 7.35 -9.09 15.29
C ARG A 26 6.24 -8.35 14.56
N CYS A 27 6.52 -7.13 14.11
CA CYS A 27 5.61 -6.43 13.21
C CYS A 27 5.57 -7.13 11.84
N PRO A 28 4.39 -7.51 11.31
CA PRO A 28 4.28 -8.18 10.01
C PRO A 28 4.64 -7.26 8.83
N TYR A 29 4.70 -5.94 9.05
CA TYR A 29 4.95 -4.96 7.99
C TYR A 29 6.40 -4.52 7.91
N CYS A 30 7.09 -4.37 9.04
CA CYS A 30 8.47 -3.88 9.07
C CYS A 30 9.47 -4.88 9.66
N HIS A 31 8.99 -6.06 10.09
CA HIS A 31 9.76 -7.11 10.76
C HIS A 31 10.52 -6.67 12.02
N HIS A 32 10.26 -5.46 12.50
CA HIS A 32 10.85 -4.95 13.72
C HIS A 32 10.19 -5.64 14.92
N THR A 33 11.03 -6.16 15.81
CA THR A 33 10.58 -6.80 17.05
C THR A 33 10.40 -5.72 18.11
N MET A 34 9.20 -5.63 18.67
CA MET A 34 8.91 -4.65 19.70
C MET A 34 8.08 -5.24 20.83
N LEU A 35 8.11 -4.57 21.97
CA LEU A 35 7.37 -4.98 23.15
C LEU A 35 5.98 -4.34 23.11
N VAL A 36 4.95 -5.18 23.24
CA VAL A 36 3.56 -4.73 23.20
C VAL A 36 3.19 -4.05 24.51
N LYS A 37 3.03 -2.71 24.48
CA LYS A 37 2.47 -1.94 25.59
C LYS A 37 0.96 -1.77 25.39
N LYS A 38 0.18 -2.08 26.43
CA LYS A 38 -1.27 -1.81 26.43
C LYS A 38 -1.48 -0.31 26.68
N PRO A 39 -2.21 0.43 25.82
CA PRO A 39 -2.66 1.76 26.17
C PRO A 39 -3.66 1.63 27.33
N GLU A 40 -3.30 2.17 28.49
CA GLU A 40 -4.24 2.38 29.59
C GLU A 40 -5.34 3.32 29.08
N SER A 41 -6.59 2.88 29.17
CA SER A 41 -7.72 3.75 28.88
C SER A 41 -7.90 4.68 30.08
N PRO A 42 -7.99 6.00 29.90
CA PRO A 42 -8.33 6.89 30.99
C PRO A 42 -9.76 6.55 31.45
N VAL A 43 -9.88 6.16 32.71
CA VAL A 43 -11.16 6.01 33.39
C VAL A 43 -11.72 7.43 33.53
N ILE A 44 -12.65 7.81 32.65
CA ILE A 44 -13.39 9.05 32.78
C ILE A 44 -14.52 8.76 33.75
N ASP A 45 -14.32 9.14 35.01
CA ASP A 45 -15.36 9.21 36.03
C ASP A 45 -16.48 10.13 35.52
N THR A 46 -17.54 9.50 35.03
CA THR A 46 -18.74 10.18 34.56
C THR A 46 -19.61 10.42 35.78
N THR A 47 -19.49 11.61 36.38
CA THR A 47 -20.54 12.12 37.26
C THR A 47 -21.63 12.78 36.42
N ILE A 48 -22.85 12.36 36.73
CA ILE A 48 -24.09 12.50 35.96
C ILE A 48 -24.72 13.90 36.14
N ASP A 49 -25.28 14.38 35.03
CA ASP A 49 -26.38 15.34 34.77
C ASP A 49 -26.85 16.36 35.82
N VAL A 50 -27.14 17.59 35.36
CA VAL A 50 -28.51 18.06 35.05
C VAL A 50 -28.50 19.54 34.57
N SER A 51 -29.33 19.80 33.56
CA SER A 51 -30.08 21.05 33.26
C SER A 51 -29.78 21.84 31.98
N ALA A 52 -30.82 21.81 31.13
CA ALA A 52 -31.50 22.95 30.49
C ALA A 52 -31.09 23.37 29.06
N SER A 53 -31.99 22.97 28.15
CA SER A 53 -32.74 23.84 27.22
C SER A 53 -32.05 24.41 25.97
N GLY A 54 -32.72 24.23 24.83
CA GLY A 54 -32.63 25.19 23.72
C GLY A 54 -32.67 24.59 22.32
N SER A 55 -33.87 24.27 21.84
CA SER A 55 -34.19 24.09 20.42
C SER A 55 -34.00 25.40 19.64
N THR A 56 -33.42 25.37 18.43
CA THR A 56 -33.91 26.10 17.24
C THR A 56 -33.14 25.80 15.97
N SER A 57 -33.88 25.92 14.87
CA SER A 57 -33.58 25.54 13.49
C SER A 57 -32.68 26.53 12.73
N ALA A 58 -32.14 25.99 11.63
CA ALA A 58 -32.06 26.60 10.30
C ALA A 58 -30.89 27.54 9.91
N SER A 59 -30.53 27.32 8.63
CA SER A 59 -30.05 28.27 7.60
C SER A 59 -28.55 28.50 7.39
N ARG A 60 -28.10 27.94 6.25
CA ARG A 60 -27.54 28.63 5.07
C ARG A 60 -26.16 29.34 5.16
N THR A 61 -25.24 28.72 4.41
CA THR A 61 -24.41 29.31 3.34
C THR A 61 -23.20 30.17 3.73
N SER A 62 -22.00 29.68 3.36
CA SER A 62 -20.88 30.44 2.76
C SER A 62 -19.71 29.48 2.55
N SER A 63 -19.42 29.10 1.30
CA SER A 63 -18.44 29.72 0.41
C SER A 63 -16.98 29.44 0.78
N SER A 64 -16.34 28.73 -0.14
CA SER A 64 -14.92 28.83 -0.50
C SER A 64 -13.87 28.67 0.61
N ARG A 65 -13.33 27.45 0.69
CA ARG A 65 -11.87 27.30 0.77
C ARG A 65 -11.46 26.10 -0.07
N GLY A 66 -10.78 26.39 -1.17
CA GLY A 66 -10.08 25.40 -1.97
C GLY A 66 -9.05 24.70 -1.10
N GLY A 67 -9.46 23.58 -0.51
CA GLY A 67 -8.54 22.58 -0.02
C GLY A 67 -8.38 21.57 -1.14
N ASN A 68 -7.17 21.45 -1.68
CA ASN A 68 -6.75 20.24 -2.39
C ASN A 68 -6.97 19.07 -1.42
N LYS A 69 -8.16 18.48 -1.48
CA LYS A 69 -8.46 17.22 -0.82
C LYS A 69 -7.71 16.19 -1.64
N HIS A 70 -6.46 15.96 -1.25
CA HIS A 70 -5.78 14.72 -1.54
C HIS A 70 -6.66 13.64 -0.90
N VAL A 71 -7.56 13.06 -1.70
CA VAL A 71 -8.43 11.97 -1.30
C VAL A 71 -7.47 10.86 -0.93
N SER A 72 -7.20 10.73 0.36
CA SER A 72 -6.48 9.60 0.92
C SER A 72 -7.35 8.38 0.68
N SER A 73 -7.12 7.71 -0.45
CA SER A 73 -7.66 6.41 -0.78
C SER A 73 -7.14 5.42 0.26
N GLY A 74 -7.83 5.36 1.40
CA GLY A 74 -7.49 4.57 2.59
C GLY A 74 -7.78 3.08 2.45
N TRP A 75 -7.49 2.52 1.28
CA TRP A 75 -7.72 1.10 0.94
C TRP A 75 -6.49 0.49 0.24
N ALA A 76 -5.31 1.02 0.57
CA ALA A 76 -4.04 0.58 0.02
C ALA A 76 -3.06 0.32 1.17
N ASP A 77 -3.32 -0.68 2.02
CA ASP A 77 -2.48 -0.90 3.21
C ASP A 77 -2.13 -2.35 3.61
N GLY A 78 -1.80 -3.20 2.64
CA GLY A 78 -1.18 -4.50 2.92
C GLY A 78 -0.22 -5.05 1.87
N THR A 79 -0.34 -4.65 0.60
CA THR A 79 0.46 -5.23 -0.50
C THR A 79 0.81 -4.28 -1.64
N GLU A 80 0.65 -2.96 -1.47
CA GLU A 80 0.91 -1.99 -2.55
C GLU A 80 2.39 -1.96 -2.89
N VAL A 81 2.76 -2.65 -3.97
CA VAL A 81 3.77 -2.08 -4.84
C VAL A 81 3.12 -0.82 -5.36
N SER A 82 3.48 0.34 -4.81
CA SER A 82 2.90 1.62 -5.23
C SER A 82 2.90 1.64 -6.75
N LEU A 83 1.71 1.81 -7.36
CA LEU A 83 1.51 1.76 -8.81
C LEU A 83 2.54 2.62 -9.56
N SER A 84 2.96 3.73 -8.95
CA SER A 84 4.03 4.59 -9.45
C SER A 84 5.41 3.91 -9.48
N LYS A 85 5.80 3.16 -8.45
CA LYS A 85 7.09 2.44 -8.42
C LYS A 85 7.11 1.24 -9.37
N SER A 86 6.03 0.45 -9.46
CA SER A 86 5.95 -0.65 -10.44
C SER A 86 5.88 -0.10 -11.87
N GLY A 87 5.15 0.99 -12.08
CA GLY A 87 5.11 1.70 -13.35
C GLY A 87 6.49 2.19 -13.79
N MET A 88 7.27 2.83 -12.91
CA MET A 88 8.63 3.28 -13.25
C MET A 88 9.57 2.12 -13.59
N ILE A 89 9.51 1.02 -12.85
CA ILE A 89 10.32 -0.18 -13.13
C ILE A 89 9.89 -0.80 -14.46
N ALA A 90 8.58 -0.87 -14.74
CA ALA A 90 8.05 -1.41 -15.99
C ALA A 90 8.41 -0.55 -17.21
N VAL A 91 8.40 0.79 -17.08
CA VAL A 91 8.89 1.70 -18.12
C VAL A 91 10.37 1.41 -18.41
N GLY A 92 11.20 1.36 -17.37
CA GLY A 92 12.62 1.04 -17.52
C GLY A 92 12.86 -0.31 -18.19
N ALA A 93 12.17 -1.36 -17.75
CA ALA A 93 12.27 -2.70 -18.32
C ALA A 93 11.77 -2.75 -19.78
N SER A 94 10.72 -2.01 -20.12
CA SER A 94 10.20 -1.94 -21.49
C SER A 94 11.17 -1.23 -22.43
N VAL A 95 11.74 -0.10 -22.00
CA VAL A 95 12.76 0.62 -22.76
C VAL A 95 14.01 -0.23 -22.95
N ALA A 96 14.46 -0.92 -21.91
CA ALA A 96 15.60 -1.84 -21.99
C ALA A 96 15.34 -2.98 -22.98
N PHE A 97 14.14 -3.56 -22.98
CA PHE A 97 13.75 -4.61 -23.92
C PHE A 97 13.75 -4.11 -25.37
N ILE A 98 13.18 -2.92 -25.63
CA ILE A 98 13.16 -2.31 -26.97
C ILE A 98 14.60 -1.99 -27.44
N ALA A 99 15.44 -1.46 -26.55
CA ALA A 99 16.84 -1.17 -26.85
C ALA A 99 17.64 -2.45 -27.17
N LEU A 100 17.38 -3.54 -26.46
CA LEU A 100 17.99 -4.84 -26.71
C LEU A 100 17.49 -5.48 -28.02
N MET A 101 16.26 -5.16 -28.44
CA MET A 101 15.73 -5.57 -29.75
C MET A 101 16.32 -4.77 -30.92
N PHE A 102 16.85 -3.57 -30.69
CA PHE A 102 17.40 -2.69 -31.73
C PHE A 102 18.49 -3.35 -32.62
N PRO A 103 19.50 -4.09 -32.10
CA PRO A 103 20.47 -4.79 -32.95
C PRO A 103 19.85 -5.93 -33.78
N ILE A 104 18.72 -6.47 -33.34
CA ILE A 104 18.04 -7.64 -33.93
C ILE A 104 16.90 -7.18 -34.86
N ARG A 105 16.80 -5.88 -35.14
CA ARG A 105 15.72 -5.28 -35.96
C ARG A 105 15.64 -5.81 -37.39
N ASN A 106 16.73 -6.38 -37.90
CA ASN A 106 16.80 -6.92 -39.26
C ASN A 106 16.24 -8.34 -39.39
N TYR A 107 15.87 -8.98 -38.29
CA TYR A 107 15.21 -10.29 -38.29
C TYR A 107 13.69 -10.13 -38.26
N TYR A 108 12.95 -11.19 -38.58
CA TYR A 108 11.48 -11.22 -38.63
C TYR A 108 10.80 -10.61 -37.39
N LEU A 109 11.38 -10.79 -36.20
CA LEU A 109 10.87 -10.20 -34.96
C LEU A 109 10.95 -8.66 -34.96
N GLY A 110 11.99 -8.10 -35.56
CA GLY A 110 12.18 -6.67 -35.77
C GLY A 110 11.06 -6.07 -36.61
N GLU A 111 10.79 -6.64 -37.78
CA GLU A 111 9.69 -6.20 -38.63
C GLU A 111 8.33 -6.35 -37.93
N LEU A 112 8.14 -7.42 -37.15
CA LEU A 112 6.87 -7.66 -36.44
C LEU A 112 6.60 -6.64 -35.33
N PHE A 113 7.65 -6.23 -34.60
CA PHE A 113 7.52 -5.34 -33.45
C PHE A 113 7.73 -3.86 -33.76
N LEU A 114 8.59 -3.52 -34.75
CA LEU A 114 8.96 -2.14 -35.06
C LEU A 114 8.17 -1.57 -36.26
N ASP A 115 7.88 -2.38 -37.29
CA ASP A 115 7.24 -1.88 -38.53
C ASP A 115 5.70 -1.99 -38.53
N ARG A 116 5.11 -2.75 -37.60
CA ARG A 116 3.65 -2.95 -37.49
C ARG A 116 2.91 -1.81 -36.78
N GLY A 117 3.62 -0.78 -36.34
CA GLY A 117 3.07 0.44 -35.72
C GLY A 117 3.19 0.49 -34.19
N TRP A 118 2.31 1.24 -33.54
CA TRP A 118 2.41 1.54 -32.11
C TRP A 118 1.88 0.46 -31.16
N VAL A 119 1.00 -0.42 -31.65
CA VAL A 119 0.31 -1.47 -30.88
C VAL A 119 1.28 -2.45 -30.20
N PRO A 120 2.33 -2.97 -30.87
CA PRO A 120 3.30 -3.86 -30.24
C PRO A 120 4.01 -3.22 -29.04
N PHE A 121 4.31 -1.92 -29.07
CA PHE A 121 4.92 -1.23 -27.93
C PHE A 121 4.00 -1.17 -26.72
N ALA A 122 2.70 -0.92 -26.93
CA ALA A 122 1.71 -0.95 -25.86
C ALA A 122 1.58 -2.35 -25.24
N LEU A 123 1.62 -3.39 -26.07
CA LEU A 123 1.61 -4.78 -25.60
C LEU A 123 2.85 -5.10 -24.77
N VAL A 124 4.06 -4.79 -25.25
CA VAL A 124 5.31 -5.00 -24.51
C VAL A 124 5.29 -4.28 -23.18
N PHE A 125 4.80 -3.04 -23.16
CA PHE A 125 4.67 -2.26 -21.94
C PHE A 125 3.72 -2.92 -20.92
N LEU A 126 2.53 -3.34 -21.36
CA LEU A 126 1.57 -4.02 -20.49
C LEU A 126 2.08 -5.39 -20.02
N MET A 127 2.75 -6.14 -20.90
CA MET A 127 3.35 -7.44 -20.57
C MET A 127 4.47 -7.27 -19.53
N SER A 128 5.37 -6.31 -19.75
CA SER A 128 6.45 -5.94 -18.83
C SER A 128 5.92 -5.48 -17.47
N TRP A 129 4.84 -4.68 -17.46
CA TRP A 129 4.18 -4.26 -16.22
C TRP A 129 3.59 -5.46 -15.47
N SER A 130 2.87 -6.35 -16.18
CA SER A 130 2.29 -7.54 -15.56
C SER A 130 3.36 -8.47 -14.96
N ALA A 131 4.47 -8.70 -15.68
CA ALA A 131 5.58 -9.52 -15.22
C ALA A 131 6.25 -8.91 -13.98
N THR A 132 6.45 -7.60 -13.96
CA THR A 132 7.01 -6.88 -12.80
C THR A 132 6.15 -7.09 -11.55
N ILE A 133 4.82 -7.01 -11.67
CA ILE A 133 3.90 -7.25 -10.54
C ILE A 133 3.99 -8.70 -10.05
N LEU A 134 4.02 -9.67 -10.96
CA LEU A 134 4.13 -11.09 -10.62
C LEU A 134 5.45 -11.42 -9.93
N VAL A 135 6.57 -10.88 -10.41
CA VAL A 135 7.90 -11.07 -9.81
C VAL A 135 7.96 -10.52 -8.38
N LEU A 136 7.41 -9.33 -8.15
CA LEU A 136 7.38 -8.74 -6.81
C LEU A 136 6.49 -9.53 -5.84
N LYS A 137 5.37 -10.08 -6.32
CA LYS A 137 4.54 -11.00 -5.54
C LYS A 137 5.26 -12.32 -5.26
N TYR A 138 5.94 -12.88 -6.24
CA TYR A 138 6.71 -14.11 -6.11
C TYR A 138 7.77 -13.99 -5.00
N PHE A 139 8.53 -12.88 -4.99
CA PHE A 139 9.50 -12.63 -3.92
C PHE A 139 8.85 -12.46 -2.54
N LYS A 140 7.70 -11.79 -2.44
CA LYS A 140 6.97 -11.66 -1.17
C LYS A 140 6.45 -13.01 -0.66
N LEU A 141 5.97 -13.87 -1.56
CA LEU A 141 5.49 -15.22 -1.23
C LEU A 141 6.63 -16.13 -0.74
N GLY A 142 7.80 -16.08 -1.35
CA GLY A 142 8.97 -16.83 -0.89
C GLY A 142 9.35 -16.49 0.55
N LYS A 143 9.39 -15.20 0.87
CA LYS A 143 9.71 -14.71 2.22
C LYS A 143 8.67 -15.13 3.28
N GLN A 144 7.42 -15.31 2.88
CA GLN A 144 6.35 -15.84 3.74
C GLN A 144 6.46 -17.36 3.93
N LYS A 145 6.82 -18.12 2.89
CA LYS A 145 7.06 -19.56 3.01
C LYS A 145 8.23 -19.87 3.95
N ASP A 146 9.32 -19.11 3.86
CA ASP A 146 10.49 -19.28 4.73
C ASP A 146 10.19 -19.01 6.21
N SER A 147 9.20 -18.15 6.51
CA SER A 147 8.78 -17.87 7.89
C SER A 147 7.71 -18.81 8.44
N MET A 148 7.11 -19.65 7.59
CA MET A 148 6.20 -20.74 7.99
C MET A 148 6.91 -22.09 8.14
N LEU A 149 8.18 -22.19 7.71
CA LEU A 149 9.03 -23.38 7.86
C LEU A 149 9.89 -23.36 9.15
N PHE A 150 9.50 -22.57 10.15
CA PHE A 150 10.06 -22.61 11.51
C PHE A 150 9.05 -23.18 12.50
#